data_AF-A0A9X1Z3L8-F1
#
_entry.id   AF-A0A9X1Z3L8-F1
#
_cell.length_a   1.000
_cell.length_b   1.000
_cell.length_c   1.000
_cell.angle_alpha   90.00
_cell.angle_beta   90.00
_cell.angle_gamma   90.00
#
_symmetry.space_group_name_H-M   'P 1'
#
loop_
_entity.id
_entity.type
_entity.pdbx_description
1 polymer ?
#
loop_
_entity_poly.entity_id
_entity_poly.type
_entity_poly.pdbx_seq_one_letter_code
_entity_poly.pdbx_strand_id
1 'polypeptide(L)'
;MNLEIIPNLRDKGWQCHSFTDPVKEGEYITVKASKGDREIKISLLYTCATGNDIYKELDKSCDFILYQGAYYTPRELCVWRDGKCPPT
;
A
#
# COMPACT_ATOMS: atom_id res chain seq x y z
N MET A 1 -6.27 -1.41 10.14
CA MET A 1 -5.86 -2.83 10.27
C MET A 1 -6.01 -3.45 8.90
N ASN A 2 -4.90 -3.87 8.27
CA ASN A 2 -4.95 -4.41 6.92
C ASN A 2 -5.57 -5.82 6.93
N LEU A 3 -6.78 -5.95 6.38
CA LEU A 3 -7.57 -7.19 6.47
C LEU A 3 -7.29 -8.19 5.34
N GLU A 4 -6.52 -7.83 4.32
CA GLU A 4 -6.35 -8.68 3.13
C GLU A 4 -4.89 -9.10 2.86
N ILE A 5 -3.91 -8.20 2.98
CA ILE A 5 -2.53 -8.52 2.61
C ILE A 5 -1.86 -9.41 3.66
N ILE A 6 -1.99 -9.06 4.95
CA ILE A 6 -1.38 -9.85 6.03
C ILE A 6 -1.96 -11.28 6.09
N PRO A 7 -3.29 -11.50 6.01
CA PRO A 7 -3.82 -12.85 5.93
C PRO A 7 -3.37 -13.61 4.68
N ASN A 8 -3.38 -12.97 3.50
CA ASN A 8 -2.92 -13.63 2.27
C ASN A 8 -1.45 -14.04 2.33
N LEU A 9 -0.57 -13.21 2.90
CA LEU A 9 0.83 -13.56 3.13
C LEU A 9 0.92 -14.80 4.02
N ARG A 10 0.18 -14.81 5.14
CA ARG A 10 0.12 -15.94 6.07
C ARG A 10 -0.38 -17.23 5.40
N ASP A 11 -1.45 -17.15 4.61
CA ASP A 11 -2.03 -18.29 3.90
C ASP A 11 -1.07 -18.86 2.83
N LYS A 12 -0.19 -18.02 2.27
CA LYS A 12 0.88 -18.44 1.36
C LYS A 12 2.15 -18.89 2.09
N GLY A 13 2.11 -19.03 3.42
CA GLY A 13 3.20 -19.53 4.25
C GLY A 13 4.28 -18.50 4.59
N TRP A 14 3.98 -17.20 4.47
CA TRP A 14 4.85 -16.14 4.97
C TRP A 14 4.53 -15.82 6.42
N GLN A 15 5.57 -15.75 7.25
CA GLN A 15 5.44 -15.33 8.63
C GLN A 15 5.69 -13.82 8.71
N CYS A 16 4.62 -13.04 8.89
CA CYS A 16 4.75 -11.60 9.10
C CYS A 16 5.25 -11.32 10.52
N HIS A 17 6.34 -10.56 10.64
CA HIS A 17 6.94 -10.12 11.89
C HIS A 17 7.43 -8.67 11.77
N SER A 18 7.71 -8.03 12.91
CA SER A 18 8.27 -6.67 12.94
C SER A 18 7.44 -5.65 12.15
N PHE A 19 6.39 -5.16 12.79
CA PHE A 19 5.55 -4.08 12.29
C PHE A 19 6.11 -2.75 12.80
N THR A 20 6.34 -1.78 11.93
CA THR A 20 6.68 -0.44 12.38
C THR A 20 5.44 0.32 12.80
N ASP A 21 5.61 1.24 13.75
CA ASP A 21 4.58 2.21 14.08
C ASP A 21 4.18 3.03 12.84
N PRO A 22 2.93 3.52 12.80
CA PRO A 22 2.48 4.39 11.73
C PRO A 22 3.35 5.65 11.66
N VAL A 23 3.92 5.93 10.48
CA VAL A 23 4.77 7.10 10.25
C VAL A 23 3.92 8.26 9.74
N LYS A 24 4.24 9.50 10.15
CA LYS A 24 3.59 10.76 9.71
C LYS A 24 2.06 10.64 9.72
N GLU A 25 1.44 10.63 10.90
CA GLU A 25 -0.03 10.54 11.08
C GLU A 25 -0.69 9.27 10.50
N GLY A 26 0.10 8.24 10.16
CA GLY A 26 -0.40 6.98 9.61
C GLY A 26 -0.41 6.90 8.09
N GLU A 27 0.46 7.67 7.43
CA GLU A 27 0.67 7.60 5.98
C GLU A 27 1.00 6.18 5.51
N TYR A 28 1.85 5.46 6.26
CA TYR A 28 2.19 4.07 5.98
C TYR A 28 2.70 3.32 7.22
N ILE A 29 2.68 1.99 7.11
CA ILE A 29 3.45 1.08 7.99
C ILE A 29 4.38 0.22 7.15
N THR A 30 5.42 -0.33 7.75
CA THR A 30 6.23 -1.37 7.11
C THR A 30 6.13 -2.67 7.89
N VAL A 31 6.17 -3.77 7.17
CA VAL A 31 6.06 -5.13 7.70
C VAL A 31 7.18 -5.95 7.11
N LYS A 32 7.88 -6.72 7.94
CA LYS A 32 8.76 -7.78 7.46
C LYS A 32 8.01 -9.10 7.41
N ALA A 33 8.31 -9.92 6.42
CA ALA A 33 7.78 -11.27 6.34
C ALA A 33 8.87 -12.24 5.91
N SER A 34 8.90 -13.41 6.54
CA SER A 34 9.89 -14.44 6.27
C SER A 34 9.26 -15.74 5.80
N LYS A 35 9.97 -16.48 4.95
CA LYS A 35 9.59 -17.81 4.46
C LYS A 35 10.85 -18.60 4.11
N GLY A 36 11.20 -19.56 4.98
CA GLY A 36 12.50 -20.24 4.91
C GLY A 36 13.63 -19.22 5.09
N ASP A 37 14.62 -19.23 4.18
CA ASP A 37 15.76 -18.32 4.21
C ASP A 37 15.50 -16.96 3.54
N ARG A 38 14.26 -16.69 3.13
CA ARG A 38 13.88 -15.42 2.50
C ARG A 38 13.20 -14.52 3.50
N GLU A 39 13.64 -13.27 3.56
CA GLU A 39 12.95 -12.16 4.22
C GLU A 39 12.57 -11.12 3.16
N ILE A 40 11.36 -10.58 3.25
CA ILE A 40 10.89 -9.45 2.46
C ILE A 40 10.41 -8.35 3.39
N LYS A 41 10.59 -7.10 2.97
CA LYS A 41 10.06 -5.92 3.64
C LYS A 41 9.04 -5.24 2.73
N ILE A 42 7.85 -5.03 3.28
CA ILE A 42 6.69 -4.52 2.55
C ILE A 42 6.27 -3.21 3.21
N SER A 43 6.17 -2.14 2.42
CA SER A 43 5.52 -0.90 2.85
C SER A 43 4.04 -0.93 2.46
N LEU A 44 3.17 -0.59 3.40
CA LEU A 44 1.73 -0.51 3.23
C LEU A 44 1.29 0.95 3.41
N LEU A 45 1.04 1.64 2.30
CA LEU A 45 0.61 3.04 2.28
C LEU A 45 -0.90 3.14 2.38
N TYR A 46 -1.40 4.05 3.20
CA TYR A 46 -2.83 4.28 3.40
C TYR A 46 -3.33 5.60 2.80
N THR A 47 -2.44 6.46 2.32
CA THR A 47 -2.77 7.74 1.68
C THR A 47 -1.94 8.00 0.43
N CYS A 48 -2.54 8.67 -0.56
CA CYS A 48 -1.87 9.09 -1.80
C CYS A 48 -1.22 10.47 -1.67
N ALA A 49 -1.42 11.16 -0.54
CA ALA A 49 -0.76 12.42 -0.21
C ALA A 49 0.67 12.21 0.36
N THR A 50 1.22 11.00 0.24
CA THR A 50 2.59 10.68 0.63
C THR A 50 3.58 11.40 -0.31
N GLY A 51 4.55 12.10 0.28
CA GLY A 51 5.57 12.84 -0.46
C GLY A 51 6.45 11.95 -1.35
N ASN A 52 6.92 12.49 -2.48
CA ASN A 52 7.81 11.78 -3.41
C ASN A 52 9.15 11.38 -2.77
N ASP A 53 9.60 12.15 -1.77
CA ASP A 53 10.76 11.83 -0.93
C ASP A 53 10.56 10.50 -0.19
N ILE A 54 9.38 10.29 0.40
CA ILE A 54 9.05 9.06 1.13
C ILE A 54 9.04 7.87 0.19
N TYR A 55 8.45 7.99 -1.01
CA TYR A 55 8.48 6.93 -2.01
C TYR A 55 9.89 6.50 -2.36
N LYS A 56 10.81 7.46 -2.58
CA LYS A 56 12.22 7.15 -2.89
C LYS A 56 12.93 6.44 -1.74
N GLU A 57 12.61 6.79 -0.50
CA GLU A 57 13.19 6.13 0.67
C GLU A 57 12.60 4.72 0.89
N LEU A 58 11.31 4.54 0.61
CA LEU A 58 10.69 3.22 0.65
C LEU A 58 11.22 2.32 -0.47
N ASP A 59 11.43 2.84 -1.67
CA ASP A 59 11.96 2.10 -2.83
C ASP A 59 13.37 1.57 -2.58
N LYS A 60 14.20 2.33 -1.85
CA LYS A 60 15.54 1.88 -1.44
C LYS A 60 15.52 0.82 -0.35
N SER A 61 14.49 0.80 0.49
CA SER A 61 14.51 0.09 1.77
C SER A 61 13.52 -1.06 1.87
N CYS A 62 12.54 -1.14 0.98
CA CYS A 62 11.48 -2.16 0.94
C CYS A 62 11.51 -2.89 -0.40
N ASP A 63 11.26 -4.20 -0.36
CA ASP A 63 11.13 -5.02 -1.57
C ASP A 63 9.82 -4.74 -2.31
N PHE A 64 8.77 -4.36 -1.56
CA PHE A 64 7.45 -4.07 -2.13
C PHE A 64 6.84 -2.82 -1.48
N ILE A 65 6.13 -2.04 -2.30
CA ILE A 65 5.35 -0.89 -1.89
C ILE A 65 3.90 -1.14 -2.33
N LEU A 66 2.99 -1.26 -1.38
CA LEU A 66 1.58 -1.56 -1.63
C LEU A 66 0.70 -0.41 -1.16
N TYR A 67 -0.16 0.06 -2.06
CA TYR A 67 -1.15 1.08 -1.76
C TYR A 67 -2.45 0.44 -1.30
N GLN A 68 -2.96 0.88 -0.14
CA GLN A 68 -4.18 0.38 0.51
C GLN A 68 -5.21 1.48 0.78
N GLY A 69 -4.92 2.72 0.38
CA GLY A 69 -5.88 3.80 0.44
C GLY A 69 -7.02 3.60 -0.56
N ALA A 70 -8.14 4.29 -0.34
CA ALA A 70 -9.13 4.46 -1.37
C ALA A 70 -8.48 5.14 -2.58
N TYR A 71 -8.82 4.73 -3.80
CA TYR A 71 -8.42 5.46 -5.00
C TYR A 71 -8.77 6.95 -4.82
N TYR A 72 -7.88 7.83 -5.29
CA TYR A 72 -7.98 9.29 -5.15
C TYR A 72 -9.28 9.91 -5.73
N THR A 73 -10.18 9.12 -6.29
CA THR A 73 -11.48 9.56 -6.80
C THR A 73 -12.62 8.66 -6.32
N PRO A 74 -13.47 9.13 -5.39
CA PRO A 74 -14.89 8.77 -5.35
C PRO A 74 -15.69 9.66 -6.32
N ARG A 75 -15.13 9.97 -7.49
CA ARG A 75 -15.90 10.49 -8.61
C ARG A 75 -16.09 9.31 -9.53
N GLU A 76 -17.35 8.95 -9.73
CA GLU A 76 -17.81 7.97 -10.71
C GLU A 76 -16.84 7.92 -11.89
N LEU A 77 -16.50 6.72 -12.33
CA LEU A 77 -15.96 6.50 -13.67
C LEU A 77 -16.83 7.33 -14.62
N CYS A 78 -16.40 8.54 -14.98
CA CYS A 78 -16.90 9.24 -16.15
C CYS A 78 -16.40 8.36 -17.29
N VAL A 79 -17.21 7.36 -17.64
CA VAL A 79 -17.01 6.56 -18.82
C VAL A 79 -17.13 7.55 -19.95
N TRP A 80 -15.99 8.04 -20.43
CA TRP A 80 -15.91 8.86 -21.62
C TRP A 80 -16.50 8.04 -22.77
N ARG A 81 -17.76 8.30 -23.11
CA ARG A 81 -18.34 7.94 -24.39
C ARG A 81 -18.52 9.23 -25.18
N ASP A 82 -18.01 9.23 -26.41
CA ASP A 82 -18.24 10.30 -27.38
C ASP A 82 -17.87 11.72 -26.90
N GLY A 83 -16.75 11.83 -26.16
CA GLY A 83 -16.10 13.11 -25.93
C GLY A 83 -16.80 14.09 -24.98
N LYS A 84 -17.79 13.65 -24.17
CA LYS A 84 -18.43 14.51 -23.15
C LYS A 84 -18.66 13.78 -21.82
N CYS A 85 -18.28 14.41 -20.71
CA CYS A 85 -18.66 14.01 -19.35
C CYS A 85 -19.94 14.79 -18.99
N PRO A 86 -21.04 14.13 -18.57
CA PRO A 86 -22.31 14.82 -18.31
C PRO A 86 -22.18 15.75 -17.09
N PRO A 87 -22.84 16.93 -17.10
CA PRO A 87 -22.85 17.80 -15.94
C PRO A 87 -23.70 17.20 -14.81
N THR A 88 -23.24 17.41 -13.59
CA THR A 88 -23.88 17.05 -12.31
C THR A 88 -25.29 17.62 -12.18
#